data_AF-A0A423MUJ3-F1
#
_entry.id   AF-A0A423MUJ3-F1
#
_cell.length_a   1.000
_cell.length_b   1.000
_cell.length_c   1.000
_cell.angle_alpha   90.00
_cell.angle_beta   90.00
_cell.angle_gamma   90.00
#
_symmetry.space_group_name_H-M   'P 1'
#
loop_
_entity.id
_entity.type
_entity.pdbx_description
1 polymer ?
#
loop_
_entity_poly.entity_id
_entity_poly.type
_entity_poly.pdbx_seq_one_letter_code
_entity_poly.pdbx_strand_id
1 'polypeptide(L)'
;MRYSKGSGRPPTHLTLISSVDTDTGSLVFAHTEVGEHRVHYTSRVELLSMLNSLLRQRVPIAVGGMLPGPADEVDMLIANEVLEGPYIELSWSGPGQWALREIDGTAGQWQLVADTRSMANVSFDPQSLRSLCR
;
A
#
# COMPACT_ATOMS: atom_id res chain seq x y z
N MET A 1 -11.13 3.39 -12.14
CA MET A 1 -11.40 3.13 -10.72
C MET A 1 -12.09 1.79 -10.58
N ARG A 2 -11.33 0.79 -10.10
CA ARG A 2 -11.83 -0.54 -9.77
C ARG A 2 -12.01 -0.65 -8.27
N TYR A 3 -13.06 -1.34 -7.83
CA TYR A 3 -13.29 -1.57 -6.42
C TYR A 3 -13.69 -3.02 -6.14
N SER A 4 -13.28 -3.54 -4.99
CA SER A 4 -13.75 -4.83 -4.47
C SER A 4 -13.99 -4.72 -2.97
N LYS A 5 -14.85 -5.59 -2.45
CA LYS A 5 -15.12 -5.70 -1.02
C LYS A 5 -14.67 -7.08 -0.54
N GLY A 6 -14.00 -7.09 0.59
CA GLY A 6 -13.57 -8.30 1.27
C GLY A 6 -14.14 -8.37 2.68
N SER A 7 -14.15 -9.59 3.21
CA SER A 7 -14.54 -9.88 4.58
C SER A 7 -13.45 -10.69 5.29
N GLY A 8 -13.49 -10.67 6.62
CA GLY A 8 -12.50 -11.33 7.46
C GLY A 8 -11.23 -10.50 7.61
N ARG A 9 -10.08 -11.18 7.58
CA ARG A 9 -8.78 -10.52 7.75
C ARG A 9 -8.35 -9.86 6.43
N PRO A 10 -7.78 -8.64 6.47
CA PRO A 10 -7.25 -7.99 5.28
C PRO A 10 -5.94 -8.67 4.83
N PRO A 11 -5.53 -8.49 3.57
CA PRO A 11 -4.19 -8.87 3.13
C PRO A 11 -3.11 -8.03 3.84
N THR A 12 -1.86 -8.48 3.75
CA THR A 12 -0.71 -7.66 4.13
C THR A 12 -0.73 -6.34 3.37
N HIS A 13 -0.57 -5.23 4.10
CA HIS A 13 -0.67 -3.89 3.52
C HIS A 13 0.23 -2.90 4.24
N LEU A 14 0.62 -1.85 3.54
CA LEU A 14 1.41 -0.75 4.11
C LEU A 14 0.51 0.13 4.98
N THR A 15 0.85 0.28 6.26
CA THR A 15 0.07 1.06 7.24
C THR A 15 0.70 2.37 7.65
N LEU A 16 2.02 2.49 7.56
CA LEU A 16 2.73 3.71 7.89
C LEU A 16 4.06 3.79 7.14
N ILE A 17 4.40 4.98 6.66
CA ILE A 17 5.78 5.35 6.30
C ILE A 17 6.29 6.19 7.46
N SER A 18 7.14 5.59 8.29
CA SER A 18 7.67 6.24 9.49
C SER A 18 9.05 6.80 9.16
N SER A 19 9.12 8.11 8.94
CA SER A 19 10.37 8.82 8.71
C SER A 19 11.02 9.19 10.05
N VAL A 20 12.32 8.93 10.19
CA VAL A 20 13.15 9.37 11.32
C VAL A 20 13.78 10.72 10.99
N ASP A 21 14.22 10.88 9.75
CA ASP A 21 14.76 12.11 9.18
C ASP A 21 14.35 12.22 7.69
N THR A 22 15.04 13.05 6.89
CA THR A 22 14.75 13.26 5.47
C THR A 22 15.01 12.03 4.60
N ASP A 23 15.88 11.12 5.04
CA ASP A 23 16.45 10.05 4.23
C ASP A 23 16.23 8.66 4.83
N THR A 24 16.04 8.56 6.15
CA THR A 24 15.95 7.30 6.86
C THR A 24 14.60 7.09 7.54
N GLY A 25 14.22 5.83 7.67
CA GLY A 25 12.96 5.47 8.30
C GLY A 25 12.57 4.02 8.07
N SER A 26 11.27 3.75 8.13
CA SER A 26 10.72 2.41 7.98
C SER A 26 9.37 2.41 7.27
N LEU A 27 9.19 1.44 6.38
CA LEU A 27 7.88 1.01 5.93
C LEU A 27 7.30 0.04 6.96
N VAL A 28 6.12 0.35 7.50
CA VAL A 28 5.40 -0.47 8.48
C VAL A 28 4.24 -1.17 7.78
N PHE A 29 4.21 -2.49 7.90
CA PHE A 29 3.17 -3.33 7.32
C PHE A 29 2.35 -4.00 8.42
N ALA A 30 1.04 -4.04 8.27
CA ALA A 30 0.21 -4.92 9.09
C ALA A 30 0.23 -6.33 8.49
N HIS A 31 0.66 -7.31 9.28
CA HIS A 31 0.66 -8.72 8.91
C HIS A 31 -0.32 -9.51 9.80
N THR A 32 -1.02 -10.47 9.19
CA THR A 32 -2.21 -11.14 9.77
C THR A 32 -1.95 -12.09 10.94
N GLU A 33 -0.70 -12.30 11.34
CA GLU A 33 -0.32 -13.30 12.36
C GLU A 33 0.74 -12.84 13.38
N VAL A 34 1.53 -11.81 13.09
CA VAL A 34 2.76 -11.49 13.87
C VAL A 34 2.77 -10.04 14.40
N GLY A 35 1.72 -9.26 14.12
CA GLY A 35 1.69 -7.83 14.41
C GLY A 35 2.28 -7.00 13.27
N GLU A 36 2.87 -5.85 13.61
CA GLU A 36 3.52 -4.97 12.64
C GLU A 36 4.86 -5.55 12.16
N HIS A 37 5.13 -5.48 10.86
CA HIS A 37 6.44 -5.76 10.28
C HIS A 37 7.08 -4.47 9.79
N ARG A 38 8.38 -4.27 10.08
CA ARG A 38 9.13 -3.07 9.67
C ARG A 38 10.25 -3.41 8.70
N VAL A 39 10.25 -2.71 7.58
CA VAL A 39 11.34 -2.73 6.60
C VAL A 39 12.01 -1.36 6.62
N HIS A 40 13.28 -1.33 7.01
CA HIS A 40 14.05 -0.09 7.08
C HIS A 40 14.50 0.35 5.69
N TYR A 41 14.52 1.66 5.48
CA TYR A 41 15.21 2.31 4.37
C TYR A 41 16.21 3.32 4.93
N THR A 42 17.28 3.54 4.19
CA THR A 42 18.44 4.36 4.56
C THR A 42 18.68 5.54 3.63
N SER A 43 17.90 5.64 2.56
CA SER A 43 17.90 6.80 1.67
C SER A 43 16.52 7.03 1.05
N ARG A 44 16.29 8.25 0.56
CA ARG A 44 15.09 8.56 -0.21
C ARG A 44 14.96 7.71 -1.48
N VAL A 45 16.08 7.43 -2.16
CA VAL A 45 16.10 6.58 -3.38
C VAL A 45 15.65 5.15 -3.05
N GLU A 46 16.13 4.60 -1.94
CA GLU A 46 15.73 3.27 -1.48
C GLU A 46 14.23 3.20 -1.14
N LEU A 47 13.71 4.20 -0.42
CA LEU A 47 12.29 4.30 -0.12
C LEU A 47 11.44 4.29 -1.41
N LEU A 48 11.80 5.12 -2.39
CA LEU A 48 11.06 5.19 -3.66
C LEU A 48 11.14 3.90 -4.47
N SER A 49 12.28 3.21 -4.44
CA SER A 49 12.43 1.89 -5.05
C SER A 49 11.51 0.86 -4.39
N MET A 50 11.47 0.83 -3.06
CA MET A 50 10.58 -0.05 -2.30
C MET A 50 9.10 0.26 -2.59
N LEU A 51 8.70 1.53 -2.59
CA LEU A 51 7.33 1.95 -2.91
C LEU A 51 6.96 1.54 -4.34
N ASN A 52 7.82 1.77 -5.34
CA ASN A 52 7.59 1.31 -6.70
C ASN A 52 7.43 -0.21 -6.79
N SER A 53 8.19 -0.97 -6.01
CA SER A 53 8.03 -2.43 -5.92
C SER A 53 6.66 -2.81 -5.35
N LEU A 54 6.20 -2.14 -4.30
CA LEU A 54 4.85 -2.34 -3.74
C LEU A 54 3.76 -2.08 -4.77
N LEU A 55 3.86 -0.98 -5.52
CA LEU A 55 2.91 -0.62 -6.58
C LEU A 55 2.85 -1.69 -7.68
N ARG A 56 4.02 -2.13 -8.18
CA ARG A 56 4.12 -3.19 -9.20
C ARG A 56 3.55 -4.52 -8.71
N GLN A 57 3.77 -4.83 -7.43
CA GLN A 57 3.23 -6.02 -6.79
C GLN A 57 1.76 -5.85 -6.36
N ARG A 58 1.14 -4.69 -6.59
CA ARG A 58 -0.24 -4.39 -6.19
C ARG A 58 -0.50 -4.65 -4.71
N VAL A 59 0.47 -4.28 -3.87
CA VAL A 59 0.34 -4.33 -2.41
C VAL A 59 -0.58 -3.19 -1.96
N PRO A 60 -1.62 -3.46 -1.16
CA PRO A 60 -2.51 -2.41 -0.70
C PRO A 60 -1.86 -1.45 0.29
N ILE A 61 -2.43 -0.25 0.33
CA ILE A 61 -1.98 0.90 1.10
C ILE A 61 -3.16 1.33 1.98
N ALA A 62 -3.00 1.26 3.31
CA ALA A 62 -4.10 1.55 4.22
C ALA A 62 -4.48 3.02 4.27
N VAL A 63 -5.77 3.24 4.49
CA VAL A 63 -6.41 4.52 4.74
C VAL A 63 -7.26 4.39 6.01
N GLY A 64 -7.01 5.22 7.03
CA GLY A 64 -7.83 5.18 8.25
C GLY A 64 -7.57 6.28 9.28
N GLY A 65 -8.65 6.87 9.79
CA GLY A 65 -8.64 7.87 10.87
C GLY A 65 -8.67 9.33 10.40
N MET A 66 -8.53 10.27 11.33
CA MET A 66 -8.31 11.70 11.04
C MET A 66 -6.83 12.04 10.77
N LEU A 67 -5.99 11.03 10.54
CA LEU A 67 -4.56 11.19 10.33
C LEU A 67 -4.25 10.85 8.87
N PRO A 68 -3.64 11.76 8.10
CA PRO A 68 -3.19 11.46 6.76
C PRO A 68 -2.07 10.43 6.81
N GLY A 69 -2.11 9.45 5.92
CA GLY A 69 -1.11 8.39 5.89
C GLY A 69 -1.37 7.30 4.86
N PRO A 70 -0.34 6.47 4.64
CA PRO A 70 0.14 5.80 3.43
C PRO A 70 -0.45 6.15 2.05
N ALA A 71 -1.76 6.17 1.87
CA ALA A 71 -2.36 6.45 0.56
C ALA A 71 -2.11 7.90 0.14
N ASP A 72 -2.29 8.84 1.07
CA ASP A 72 -2.07 10.27 0.80
C ASP A 72 -0.61 10.56 0.45
N GLU A 73 0.34 9.83 1.06
CA GLU A 73 1.77 9.99 0.75
C GLU A 73 2.11 9.42 -0.63
N VAL A 74 1.55 8.27 -0.99
CA VAL A 74 1.73 7.72 -2.34
C VAL A 74 1.07 8.60 -3.40
N ASP A 75 -0.12 9.12 -3.14
CA ASP A 75 -0.81 10.07 -4.03
C ASP A 75 0.02 11.35 -4.21
N MET A 76 0.53 11.92 -3.11
CA MET A 76 1.44 13.06 -3.16
C MET A 76 2.71 12.74 -3.97
N LEU A 77 3.28 11.56 -3.82
CA LEU A 77 4.50 11.18 -4.56
C LEU A 77 4.26 10.98 -6.05
N ILE A 78 3.09 10.47 -6.43
CA ILE A 78 2.67 10.38 -7.83
C ILE A 78 2.42 11.78 -8.39
N ALA A 79 1.74 12.66 -7.65
CA ALA A 79 1.46 14.03 -8.06
C ALA A 79 2.73 14.88 -8.25
N ASN A 80 3.82 14.57 -7.54
CA ASN A 80 5.13 15.20 -7.68
C ASN A 80 6.06 14.49 -8.68
N GLU A 81 5.55 13.56 -9.50
CA GLU A 81 6.32 12.83 -10.53
C GLU A 81 7.47 11.97 -9.97
N VAL A 82 7.38 11.57 -8.69
CA VAL A 82 8.40 10.74 -8.03
C VAL A 82 8.08 9.26 -8.11
N LEU A 83 6.78 8.91 -8.09
CA LEU A 83 6.26 7.57 -8.33
C LEU A 83 5.34 7.59 -9.55
N GLU A 84 5.18 6.44 -10.18
CA GLU A 84 4.32 6.28 -11.35
C GLU A 84 3.40 5.07 -11.21
N GLY A 85 2.23 5.17 -11.85
CA GLY A 85 1.29 4.05 -11.98
C GLY A 85 0.17 4.04 -10.93
N PRO A 86 -0.78 3.12 -11.08
CA PRO A 86 -1.91 3.02 -10.17
C PRO A 86 -1.50 2.42 -8.82
N TYR A 87 -2.26 2.74 -7.77
CA TYR A 87 -2.09 2.15 -6.44
C TYR A 87 -3.41 1.62 -5.89
N ILE A 88 -3.31 0.70 -4.92
CA ILE A 88 -4.48 0.08 -4.29
C ILE A 88 -4.62 0.62 -2.87
N GLU A 89 -5.70 1.33 -2.62
CA GLU A 89 -6.10 1.74 -1.28
C GLU A 89 -6.87 0.62 -0.58
N LEU A 90 -6.63 0.46 0.71
CA LEU A 90 -7.37 -0.40 1.62
C LEU A 90 -8.05 0.47 2.68
N SER A 91 -9.37 0.34 2.82
CA SER A 91 -10.14 1.03 3.86
C SER A 91 -11.02 0.08 4.64
N TRP A 92 -11.26 0.40 5.91
CA TRP A 92 -12.14 -0.37 6.79
C TRP A 92 -13.57 0.11 6.66
N SER A 93 -14.47 -0.78 6.26
CA SER A 93 -15.89 -0.46 6.05
C SER A 93 -16.79 -0.94 7.19
N GLY A 94 -16.24 -1.69 8.17
CA GLY A 94 -16.95 -2.18 9.34
C GLY A 94 -16.19 -3.31 10.06
N PRO A 95 -16.73 -3.86 11.16
CA PRO A 95 -16.12 -4.97 11.88
C PRO A 95 -15.85 -6.17 10.95
N GLY A 96 -14.58 -6.49 10.74
CA GLY A 96 -14.15 -7.58 9.86
C GLY A 96 -14.52 -7.37 8.38
N GLN A 97 -14.78 -6.14 7.95
CA GLN A 97 -15.10 -5.78 6.57
C GLN A 97 -14.15 -4.71 6.06
N TRP A 98 -13.66 -4.90 4.85
CA TRP A 98 -12.72 -3.97 4.22
C TRP A 98 -13.02 -3.83 2.73
N ALA A 99 -12.59 -2.71 2.17
CA ALA A 99 -12.72 -2.41 0.74
C ALA A 99 -11.35 -2.12 0.14
N LEU A 100 -11.16 -2.55 -1.12
CA LEU A 100 -10.02 -2.16 -1.94
C LEU A 100 -10.50 -1.20 -3.02
N ARG A 101 -9.76 -0.13 -3.25
CA ARG A 101 -10.00 0.85 -4.32
C ARG A 101 -8.70 1.05 -5.10
N GLU A 102 -8.72 0.80 -6.40
CA GLU A 102 -7.60 1.16 -7.26
C GLU A 102 -7.77 2.59 -7.72
N ILE A 103 -6.74 3.38 -7.46
CA ILE A 103 -6.60 4.76 -7.91
C ILE A 103 -5.73 4.75 -9.15
N ASP A 104 -6.33 5.19 -10.25
CA ASP A 104 -5.68 5.31 -11.54
C ASP A 104 -6.19 6.61 -12.21
N GLY A 105 -5.32 7.32 -12.93
CA GLY A 105 -5.67 8.58 -13.61
C GLY A 105 -6.60 8.40 -14.82
N THR A 106 -6.89 7.17 -15.21
CA THR A 106 -7.70 6.82 -16.40
C THR A 106 -9.13 6.44 -16.05
N ALA A 107 -9.55 6.67 -14.80
CA ALA A 107 -10.80 6.19 -14.24
C ALA A 107 -12.03 6.92 -14.81
N GLY A 108 -12.57 6.44 -15.94
CA GLY A 108 -13.79 7.00 -16.53
C GLY A 108 -15.10 6.54 -15.88
N GLN A 109 -15.13 5.36 -15.26
CA GLN A 109 -16.32 4.77 -14.62
C GLN A 109 -15.93 3.82 -13.47
N TRP A 110 -16.89 3.57 -12.56
CA TRP A 110 -16.75 2.60 -11.48
C TRP A 110 -16.89 1.17 -12.00
N GLN A 111 -15.95 0.31 -11.65
CA GLN A 111 -15.99 -1.12 -11.99
C GLN A 111 -15.88 -1.97 -10.74
N LEU A 112 -16.91 -2.78 -10.47
CA LEU A 112 -16.87 -3.77 -9.39
C LEU A 112 -16.08 -4.99 -9.85
N VAL A 113 -15.13 -5.42 -9.03
CA VAL A 113 -14.37 -6.64 -9.21
C VAL A 113 -14.82 -7.67 -8.17
N ALA A 114 -15.07 -8.90 -8.61
CA ALA A 114 -15.67 -9.94 -7.77
C ALA A 114 -14.68 -10.58 -6.79
N ASP A 115 -13.40 -10.70 -7.14
CA ASP A 115 -12.37 -11.37 -6.33
C ASP A 115 -11.24 -10.40 -5.96
N THR A 116 -10.95 -10.30 -4.67
CA THR A 116 -9.88 -9.46 -4.12
C THR A 116 -8.50 -9.89 -4.62
N ARG A 117 -8.30 -11.18 -4.93
CA ARG A 117 -7.04 -11.71 -5.51
C ARG A 117 -6.77 -11.23 -6.92
N SER A 118 -7.83 -10.88 -7.66
CA SER A 118 -7.69 -10.30 -9.00
C SER A 118 -7.33 -8.80 -8.95
N MET A 119 -7.37 -8.20 -7.76
CA MET A 119 -7.14 -6.78 -7.55
C MET A 119 -5.85 -6.50 -6.74
N ALA A 120 -5.60 -7.23 -5.67
CA ALA A 120 -4.44 -7.03 -4.81
C ALA A 120 -3.64 -8.32 -4.63
N ASN A 121 -2.34 -8.17 -4.36
CA ASN A 121 -1.52 -9.29 -3.93
C ASN A 121 -1.84 -9.66 -2.48
N VAL A 122 -2.60 -10.74 -2.32
CA VAL A 122 -3.03 -11.25 -1.01
C VAL A 122 -2.00 -12.12 -0.30
N SER A 123 -0.86 -12.38 -0.95
CA SER A 123 0.21 -13.27 -0.47
C SER A 123 1.56 -12.56 -0.39
N PHE A 124 1.56 -11.23 -0.31
CA PHE A 124 2.78 -10.44 -0.21
C PHE A 124 3.53 -10.68 1.11
N ASP A 125 4.84 -10.92 0.99
CA ASP A 125 5.78 -11.00 2.09
C ASP A 125 6.67 -9.74 2.14
N PRO A 126 6.58 -8.90 3.19
CA PRO A 126 7.41 -7.71 3.35
C PRO A 126 8.92 -7.98 3.36
N GLN A 127 9.37 -9.17 3.76
CA GLN A 127 10.80 -9.49 3.77
C GLN A 127 11.41 -9.49 2.37
N SER A 128 10.59 -9.74 1.34
CA SER A 128 10.99 -9.71 -0.07
C SER A 128 11.52 -8.35 -0.52
N LEU A 129 11.24 -7.25 0.20
CA LEU A 129 11.76 -5.93 -0.14
C LEU A 129 13.26 -5.79 0.12
N ARG A 130 13.82 -6.53 1.08
CA ARG A 130 15.25 -6.40 1.45
C ARG A 130 16.20 -6.94 0.38
N SER A 131 15.73 -7.78 -0.54
CA SER A 131 16.55 -8.31 -1.63
C SER A 131 16.68 -7.35 -2.82
N LEU A 132 15.87 -6.29 -2.88
CA LEU A 132 15.88 -5.29 -3.95
C LEU A 132 16.91 -4.17 -3.75
N CYS A 133 17.53 -4.13 -2.57
CA CYS A 133 18.46 -3.06 -2.14
C CYS A 133 19.91 -3.56 -2.00
N ARG A 134 20.23 -4.74 -2.57
CA ARG A 134 21.59 -5.28 -2.66
C ARG A 134 22.18 -5.08 -4.05
#